data_AF-A0A967WE51-F1
#
_entry.id   AF-A0A967WE51-F1
#
_cell.length_a   1.000
_cell.length_b   1.000
_cell.length_c   1.000
_cell.angle_alpha   90.00
_cell.angle_beta   90.00
_cell.angle_gamma   90.00
#
_symmetry.space_group_name_H-M   'P 1'
#
loop_
_entity.id
_entity.type
_entity.pdbx_description
1 polymer ?
#
loop_
_entity_poly.entity_id
_entity_poly.type
_entity_poly.pdbx_seq_one_letter_code
_entity_poly.pdbx_strand_id
1 'polypeptide(L)' 'MLRVSVYTVRRWIKEGSLPAYKVGRGWRISEMAMNEWLSRNQSVVTPHR' A
#
# COMPACT_ATOMS: atom_id res chain seq x y z
N MET A 1 -1.48 -8.53 -10.18
CA MET A 1 -1.65 -8.94 -8.77
C MET A 1 -0.42 -8.51 -7.98
N LEU A 2 -0.58 -7.68 -6.96
CA LEU A 2 0.52 -7.27 -6.07
C LEU A 2 0.98 -8.46 -5.21
N ARG A 3 2.24 -8.91 -5.37
CA ARG A 3 2.86 -10.02 -4.59
C ARG A 3 3.26 -9.60 -3.17
N VAL A 4 2.46 -8.77 -2.50
CA VAL A 4 2.72 -8.36 -1.11
C VAL A 4 1.70 -8.96 -0.16
N SER A 5 2.21 -9.57 0.91
CA SER A 5 1.38 -10.14 1.97
C SER A 5 0.54 -9.06 2.66
N VAL A 6 -0.69 -9.41 3.03
CA VAL A 6 -1.60 -8.55 3.82
C VAL A 6 -0.93 -8.03 5.10
N TYR A 7 0.00 -8.80 5.66
CA TYR A 7 0.77 -8.39 6.83
C TYR A 7 1.64 -7.15 6.56
N THR A 8 2.31 -7.11 5.41
CA THR A 8 3.15 -5.98 4.99
C THR A 8 2.30 -4.73 4.79
N VAL A 9 1.14 -4.88 4.15
CA VAL A 9 0.16 -3.80 3.97
C VAL A 9 -0.30 -3.26 5.33
N ARG A 10 -0.66 -4.14 6.27
CA ARG A 10 -1.05 -3.73 7.63
C ARG A 10 0.09 -3.04 8.39
N ARG A 11 1.34 -3.47 8.19
CA ARG A 11 2.50 -2.81 8.80
C ARG A 11 2.67 -1.39 8.26
N TRP A 12 2.56 -1.18 6.95
CA TRP A 12 2.65 0.15 6.35
C TRP A 12 1.51 1.10 6.77
N ILE A 13 0.30 0.57 6.94
CA ILE A 13 -0.80 1.34 7.52
C ILE A 13 -0.47 1.75 8.95
N LYS A 14 0.12 0.85 9.75
CA LYS A 14 0.49 1.12 11.14
C LYS A 14 1.68 2.08 11.26
N GLU A 15 2.64 2.02 10.33
CA GLU A 15 3.79 2.92 10.23
C GLU A 15 3.43 4.30 9.66
N GLY A 16 2.22 4.47 9.11
CA GLY A 16 1.78 5.72 8.49
C GLY A 16 2.34 5.93 7.07
N SER A 17 3.07 4.95 6.52
CA SER A 17 3.55 4.98 5.14
C SER A 17 2.44 4.75 4.12
N LEU A 18 1.35 4.09 4.50
CA LEU A 18 0.19 3.87 3.63
C LEU A 18 -1.04 4.57 4.20
N PRO A 19 -1.56 5.62 3.54
CA PRO A 19 -2.77 6.31 3.98
C PRO A 19 -3.99 5.40 3.83
N ALA A 20 -4.43 4.80 4.93
CA ALA A 20 -5.64 4.01 5.01
C ALA A 20 -6.61 4.59 6.05
N TYR A 21 -7.91 4.49 5.77
CA TYR A 21 -8.98 4.92 6.64
C TYR A 21 -9.79 3.72 7.13
N LYS A 22 -10.18 3.77 8.40
CA LYS A 22 -10.97 2.71 9.02
C LYS A 22 -12.43 2.87 8.61
N VAL A 23 -12.97 1.89 7.88
CA VAL A 23 -14.38 1.84 7.49
C VAL A 23 -15.02 0.64 8.17
N GLY A 24 -15.73 0.92 9.27
CA GLY A 24 -16.37 -0.10 10.11
C GLY A 24 -15.33 -1.08 10.68
N ARG A 25 -15.42 -2.35 10.27
CA ARG A 25 -14.50 -3.43 10.69
C ARG A 25 -13.31 -3.64 9.74
N GLY A 26 -13.24 -2.89 8.63
CA GLY A 26 -12.19 -3.00 7.63
C GLY A 26 -11.33 -1.75 7.53
N TRP A 27 -10.16 -1.89 6.93
CA TRP A 27 -9.35 -0.76 6.45
C TRP A 27 -9.62 -0.60 4.95
N ARG A 28 -9.91 0.63 4.52
CA ARG A 28 -10.01 0.98 3.12
C ARG A 28 -8.91 1.96 2.77
N ILE A 29 -8.40 1.82 1.56
CA ILE A 29 -7.37 2.66 0.98
C ILE A 29 -8.05 3.31 -0.22
N SER A 30 -7.91 4.63 -0.35
CA SER A 30 -8.45 5.34 -1.51
C SER A 30 -7.65 4.89 -2.72
N GLU A 31 -8.31 4.52 -3.81
CA GLU A 31 -7.65 4.08 -5.03
C GLU A 31 -6.65 5.13 -5.53
N MET A 32 -7.01 6.41 -5.43
CA MET A 32 -6.14 7.54 -5.79
C MET A 32 -4.87 7.57 -4.92
N ALA A 33 -5.02 7.39 -3.61
CA ALA A 33 -3.90 7.39 -2.68
C ALA A 33 -3.03 6.12 -2.83
N MET A 34 -3.63 4.98 -3.15
CA MET A 34 -2.92 3.75 -3.50
C MET A 34 -2.09 3.95 -4.76
N ASN A 35 -2.66 4.58 -5.79
CA ASN A 35 -1.98 4.80 -7.06
C ASN A 35 -0.84 5.81 -6.93
N GLU A 36 -1.03 6.90 -6.16
CA GLU A 36 0.06 7.82 -5.79
C GLU A 36 1.16 7.14 -4.98
N TRP A 37 0.78 6.26 -4.04
CA TRP A 37 1.76 5.53 -3.25
C TRP A 37 2.54 4.52 -4.10
N LEU A 38 1.86 3.84 -5.02
CA LEU A 38 2.49 2.93 -5.98
C LEU A 38 3.42 3.68 -6.92
N SER A 39 3.03 4.82 -7.46
CA SER A 39 3.89 5.62 -8.35
C SER A 39 5.14 6.13 -7.63
N ARG A 40 5.02 6.51 -6.35
CA ARG A 40 6.16 6.92 -5.51
C ARG A 40 7.12 5.76 -5.21
N ASN A 41 6.61 4.54 -4.96
CA ASN A 41 7.41 3.37 -4.61
C ASN A 41 7.85 2.49 -5.79
N GLN A 42 7.30 2.70 -7.00
CA GLN A 42 7.69 1.98 -8.22
C GLN A 42 9.09 2.35 -8.72
N SER A 43 9.71 3.40 -8.18
CA SER A 43 11.12 3.73 -8.43
C SER A 43 12.11 2.68 -7.90
N VAL A 44 11.66 1.70 -7.10
CA VAL A 44 12.50 0.64 -6.53
C VAL A 44 12.13 -0.76 -7.04
N VAL A 45 11.17 -0.89 -7.97
CA VAL A 45 10.95 -2.19 -8.63
C VAL A 45 11.97 -2.30 -9.77
N THR A 46 13.22 -2.58 -9.38
CA THR A 46 14.21 -3.17 -10.28
C THR A 46 13.55 -4.37 -10.96
N PRO A 47 13.41 -4.38 -12.29
CA PRO A 47 13.05 -5.60 -12.99
C PRO A 47 14.23 -6.54 -12.81
N HIS A 48 14.15 -7.44 -11.84
CA HIS A 48 15.05 -8.59 -11.80
C HIS A 48 14.67 -9.51 -12.96
N ARG A 49 15.36 -9.25 -14.08
CA ARG A 49 15.80 -10.13 -15.17
C ARG A 49 14.77 -11.00 -15.89
#